data_AF-A0A7S2Y963-F1
#
_entry.id   AF-A0A7S2Y963-F1
#
_cell.length_a   1.000
_cell.length_b   1.000
_cell.length_c   1.000
_cell.angle_alpha   90.00
_cell.angle_beta   90.00
_cell.angle_gamma   90.00
#
_symmetry.space_group_name_H-M   'P 1'
#
loop_
_entity.id
_entity.type
_entity.pdbx_description
1 polymer ?
#
loop_
_entity_poly.entity_id
_entity_poly.type
_entity_poly.pdbx_seq_one_letter_code
_entity_poly.pdbx_strand_id
1 'polypeptide(L)'
;MSQNGEPNAETGIPSEIDMGYEEAAPGRRRNSMTVTQERERRASIKAILADDTLAPIEKRRSIQHLMDGRRSSMSGGSMASSVQPGFGDDDNNTIVSYGYDKDFAISNEQTKRTEESRPPCHHYERGCTIIAPCCGGAFGCRICHDDCPVLPPRISNAGQYHRSASLPSSFTIISESNCGDEHDTHHQIDRFAIREVICRQCYSRQPSKT
;
A
#
# COMPACT_ATOMS: atom_id res chain seq x y z
N MET A 1 66.92 -17.97 -47.43
CA MET A 1 66.25 -18.49 -46.22
C MET A 1 65.08 -17.56 -45.97
N SER A 2 63.96 -17.82 -46.65
CA SER A 2 62.75 -18.45 -46.08
C SER A 2 61.83 -17.35 -45.54
N GLN A 3 60.89 -16.83 -46.34
CA GLN A 3 59.56 -17.36 -46.65
C GLN A 3 58.61 -17.41 -45.43
N ASN A 4 57.38 -16.90 -45.68
CA ASN A 4 56.10 -17.11 -44.99
C ASN A 4 55.79 -16.11 -43.84
N GLY A 5 54.62 -15.46 -43.73
CA GLY A 5 53.38 -15.56 -44.49
C GLY A 5 52.39 -14.43 -44.13
N GLU A 6 51.40 -14.29 -45.01
CA GLU A 6 50.21 -13.41 -45.02
C GLU A 6 49.16 -13.79 -43.93
N PRO A 7 47.87 -13.36 -43.97
CA PRO A 7 47.29 -12.00 -43.93
C PRO A 7 46.06 -11.87 -42.96
N ASN A 8 45.50 -10.65 -42.89
CA ASN A 8 44.07 -10.29 -42.70
C ASN A 8 43.26 -10.82 -41.50
N ALA A 9 42.85 -9.89 -40.64
CA ALA A 9 41.64 -10.02 -39.83
C ALA A 9 40.80 -8.74 -39.95
N GLU A 10 40.19 -8.53 -41.12
CA GLU A 10 39.00 -7.70 -41.25
C GLU A 10 37.82 -8.50 -40.67
N THR A 11 37.54 -8.34 -39.37
CA THR A 11 36.26 -8.77 -38.81
C THR A 11 35.25 -7.65 -39.05
N GLY A 12 34.53 -7.78 -40.16
CA GLY A 12 33.32 -7.02 -40.44
C GLY A 12 32.31 -7.23 -39.32
N ILE A 13 31.87 -6.13 -38.72
CA ILE A 13 30.75 -6.10 -37.79
C ILE A 13 29.48 -6.28 -38.63
N PRO A 14 28.72 -7.39 -38.49
CA PRO A 14 27.50 -7.57 -39.24
C PRO A 14 26.37 -6.75 -38.63
N SER A 15 25.71 -6.01 -39.54
CA SER A 15 24.27 -5.69 -39.55
C SER A 15 23.68 -5.05 -38.29
N GLU A 16 23.46 -3.74 -38.41
CA GLU A 16 22.31 -3.05 -37.83
C GLU A 16 21.04 -3.91 -38.01
N ILE A 17 20.59 -4.51 -36.92
CA ILE A 17 19.22 -4.99 -36.83
C ILE A 17 18.39 -3.74 -36.55
N ASP A 18 17.92 -3.12 -37.63
CA ASP A 18 16.84 -2.14 -37.61
C ASP A 18 15.55 -2.85 -37.15
N MET A 19 15.41 -3.01 -35.83
CA MET A 19 14.13 -3.37 -35.22
C MET A 19 13.22 -2.15 -35.33
N GLY A 20 12.51 -2.07 -36.45
CA GLY A 20 11.42 -1.13 -36.68
C GLY A 20 10.44 -1.16 -35.51
N TYR A 21 10.62 -0.23 -34.57
CA TYR A 21 9.59 0.10 -33.62
C TYR A 21 8.59 0.94 -34.41
N GLU A 22 7.53 0.29 -34.89
CA GLU A 22 6.37 1.03 -35.35
C GLU A 22 5.94 2.00 -34.25
N GLU A 23 5.84 3.24 -34.67
CA GLU A 23 5.62 4.44 -33.88
C GLU A 23 4.22 4.38 -33.25
N ALA A 24 4.08 3.59 -32.19
CA ALA A 24 2.90 3.60 -31.36
C ALA A 24 2.84 4.96 -30.65
N ALA A 25 1.97 5.84 -31.16
CA ALA A 25 1.73 7.17 -30.63
C ALA A 25 1.68 7.16 -29.09
N PRO A 26 2.50 7.98 -28.40
CA PRO A 26 2.52 7.99 -26.94
C PRO A 26 1.17 8.47 -26.43
N GLY A 27 0.38 7.53 -25.89
CA GLY A 27 -0.81 7.84 -25.13
C GLY A 27 -0.44 8.86 -24.06
N ARG A 28 -1.12 10.01 -24.07
CA ARG A 28 -0.92 11.12 -23.13
C ARG A 28 -1.19 10.65 -21.69
N ARG A 29 -0.19 10.04 -21.05
CA ARG A 29 -0.16 9.85 -19.60
C ARG A 29 0.13 11.21 -18.98
N ARG A 30 -0.91 11.77 -18.38
CA ARG A 30 -0.94 12.98 -17.56
C ARG A 30 0.32 13.08 -16.68
N ASN A 31 1.09 14.14 -16.89
CA ASN A 31 2.11 14.69 -15.99
C ASN A 31 3.45 13.93 -15.90
N SER A 32 4.04 13.53 -17.02
CA SER A 32 5.49 13.25 -17.01
C SER A 32 6.27 14.55 -16.86
N MET A 33 6.97 14.72 -15.73
CA MET A 33 7.84 15.85 -15.45
C MET A 33 8.85 16.07 -16.59
N THR A 34 9.03 17.31 -17.04
CA THR A 34 10.02 17.63 -18.07
C THR A 34 11.44 17.38 -17.55
N VAL A 35 12.38 17.03 -18.43
CA VAL A 35 13.79 16.77 -18.10
C VAL A 35 14.45 17.96 -17.36
N THR A 36 14.06 19.19 -17.69
CA THR A 36 14.54 20.42 -17.03
C THR A 36 14.06 20.51 -15.59
N GLN A 37 12.78 20.30 -15.34
CA GLN A 37 12.20 20.30 -13.99
C GLN A 37 12.77 19.19 -13.11
N GLU A 38 13.06 18.01 -13.68
CA GLU A 38 13.73 16.92 -12.96
C GLU A 38 15.16 17.33 -12.53
N ARG A 39 15.91 17.98 -13.42
CA ARG A 39 17.26 18.49 -13.11
C ARG A 39 17.23 19.54 -11.98
N GLU A 40 16.27 20.45 -12.02
CA GLU A 40 16.08 21.47 -10.98
C GLU A 40 15.75 20.83 -9.62
N ARG A 41 14.82 19.88 -9.58
CA ARG A 41 14.47 19.18 -8.34
C ARG A 41 15.65 18.42 -7.74
N ARG A 42 16.45 17.74 -8.57
CA ARG A 42 17.69 17.08 -8.09
C ARG A 42 18.70 18.07 -7.53
N ALA A 43 18.83 19.25 -8.14
CA ALA A 43 19.69 20.31 -7.63
C ALA A 43 19.19 20.81 -6.25
N SER A 44 17.89 21.01 -6.09
CA SER A 44 17.28 21.42 -4.82
C SER A 44 17.44 20.37 -3.72
N ILE A 45 17.27 19.08 -4.01
CA ILE A 45 17.54 18.00 -3.04
C ILE A 45 19.00 18.04 -2.59
N LYS A 46 19.93 18.21 -3.54
CA LYS A 46 21.37 18.27 -3.24
C LYS A 46 21.71 19.46 -2.34
N ALA A 47 21.07 20.61 -2.54
CA ALA A 47 21.25 21.79 -1.70
C ALA A 47 20.76 21.54 -0.25
N ILE A 48 19.59 20.91 -0.07
CA ILE A 48 19.05 20.58 1.26
C ILE A 48 19.96 19.60 2.01
N LEU A 49 20.55 18.63 1.31
CA LEU A 49 21.44 17.65 1.94
C LEU A 49 22.77 18.28 2.37
N ALA A 50 23.29 19.23 1.58
CA ALA A 50 24.54 19.94 1.84
C ALA A 50 24.44 21.03 2.91
N ASP A 51 23.23 21.41 3.34
CA ASP A 51 23.03 22.40 4.40
C ASP A 51 23.27 21.79 5.79
N ASP A 52 24.33 22.19 6.47
CA ASP A 52 24.67 21.69 7.81
C ASP A 52 23.85 22.36 8.93
N THR A 53 23.06 23.38 8.62
CA THR A 53 22.22 24.08 9.60
C THR A 53 20.88 23.36 9.84
N LEU A 54 20.48 22.46 8.95
CA LEU A 54 19.23 21.72 9.05
C LEU A 54 19.40 20.39 9.77
N ALA A 55 18.50 20.12 10.72
CA ALA A 55 18.47 18.81 11.37
C ALA A 55 18.05 17.72 10.35
N PRO A 56 18.47 16.44 10.54
CA PRO A 56 18.14 15.36 9.63
C PRO A 56 16.63 15.19 9.38
N ILE A 57 15.81 15.49 10.39
CA ILE A 57 14.35 15.44 10.30
C ILE A 57 13.78 16.55 9.41
N GLU A 58 14.38 17.74 9.45
CA GLU A 58 13.98 18.90 8.65
C GLU A 58 14.39 18.73 7.20
N LYS A 59 15.59 18.18 6.94
CA LYS A 59 16.03 17.79 5.59
C LYS A 59 15.02 16.84 4.93
N ARG A 60 14.56 15.82 5.67
CA ARG A 60 13.56 14.86 5.19
C ARG A 60 12.22 15.52 4.88
N ARG A 61 11.72 16.39 5.77
CA ARG A 61 10.48 17.15 5.53
C ARG A 61 10.62 18.04 4.30
N SER A 62 11.74 18.75 4.15
CA SER A 62 11.96 19.68 3.04
C SER A 62 12.01 18.97 1.69
N ILE A 63 12.67 17.80 1.61
CA ILE A 63 12.67 16.95 0.41
C ILE A 63 11.26 16.43 0.09
N GLN A 64 10.50 16.01 1.09
CA GLN A 64 9.14 15.52 0.91
C GLN A 64 8.22 16.61 0.30
N HIS A 65 8.26 17.83 0.84
CA HIS A 65 7.49 18.97 0.31
C HIS A 65 7.88 19.32 -1.13
N LEU A 66 9.17 19.22 -1.46
CA LEU A 66 9.67 19.43 -2.82
C LEU A 66 9.19 18.34 -3.79
N MET A 67 9.08 17.09 -3.35
CA MET A 67 8.67 15.95 -4.18
C MET A 67 7.16 15.87 -4.40
N ASP A 68 6.37 16.15 -3.36
CA ASP A 68 4.91 15.96 -3.39
C ASP A 68 4.15 16.93 -4.29
N GLY A 69 4.82 17.92 -4.88
CA GLY A 69 4.33 18.61 -6.08
C GLY A 69 2.89 19.09 -5.97
N ARG A 70 2.52 19.73 -4.86
CA ARG A 70 1.23 20.40 -4.62
C ARG A 70 -0.02 19.62 -5.09
N ARG A 71 -0.53 18.73 -4.23
CA ARG A 71 -2.00 18.58 -4.10
C ARG A 71 -2.68 19.84 -3.52
N SER A 72 -1.90 20.81 -3.05
CA SER A 72 -2.39 22.15 -2.66
C SER A 72 -2.31 23.12 -3.84
N SER A 73 -3.15 22.91 -4.85
CA SER A 73 -3.48 23.95 -5.82
C SER A 73 -4.98 24.19 -5.82
N MET A 74 -5.32 25.38 -5.31
CA MET A 74 -6.52 26.17 -5.51
C MET A 74 -7.55 25.62 -6.53
N SER A 75 -8.73 25.24 -6.01
CA SER A 75 -10.03 25.58 -6.60
C SER A 75 -10.56 26.74 -5.73
N GLY A 76 -10.51 28.01 -6.14
CA GLY A 76 -11.62 28.70 -6.81
C GLY A 76 -12.90 28.58 -5.97
N GLY A 77 -13.44 29.57 -5.26
CA GLY A 77 -13.45 31.02 -5.40
C GLY A 77 -14.91 31.45 -5.18
N SER A 78 -15.23 32.23 -4.15
CA SER A 78 -16.46 33.03 -4.04
C SER A 78 -16.29 34.10 -2.97
N MET A 79 -16.64 35.32 -3.36
CA MET A 79 -16.52 36.55 -2.60
C MET A 79 -17.81 36.74 -1.79
N ALA A 80 -17.73 36.81 -0.46
CA ALA A 80 -18.65 37.54 0.40
C ALA A 80 -18.02 37.68 1.80
N SER A 81 -17.49 38.86 2.06
CA SER A 81 -16.96 39.27 3.35
C SER A 81 -18.08 39.89 4.18
N SER A 82 -18.46 39.27 5.31
CA SER A 82 -18.81 39.95 6.57
C SER A 82 -19.58 39.03 7.55
N VAL A 83 -18.91 38.07 8.18
CA VAL A 83 -19.24 37.54 9.53
C VAL A 83 -17.95 36.99 10.15
N GLN A 84 -17.50 37.55 11.28
CA GLN A 84 -16.60 36.87 12.24
C GLN A 84 -17.48 36.22 13.34
N PRO A 85 -16.91 35.50 14.32
CA PRO A 85 -16.05 34.30 14.29
C PRO A 85 -16.75 33.14 15.04
N GLY A 86 -16.34 31.88 14.85
CA GLY A 86 -16.91 30.80 15.66
C GLY A 86 -16.24 29.44 15.48
N PHE A 87 -15.48 29.06 16.52
CA PHE A 87 -15.11 27.70 16.94
C PHE A 87 -14.28 26.88 15.95
N GLY A 88 -13.00 26.69 16.30
CA GLY A 88 -12.11 25.76 15.63
C GLY A 88 -12.21 24.37 16.23
N ASP A 89 -12.21 23.36 15.37
CA ASP A 89 -11.87 21.98 15.71
C ASP A 89 -10.91 21.48 14.61
N ASP A 90 -9.61 21.62 14.87
CA ASP A 90 -8.56 20.79 14.27
C ASP A 90 -8.84 19.33 14.67
N ASP A 91 -8.92 18.40 13.72
CA ASP A 91 -8.26 17.10 13.89
C ASP A 91 -8.09 16.36 12.55
N ASN A 92 -6.84 16.44 12.12
CA ASN A 92 -6.22 15.83 10.96
C ASN A 92 -5.85 14.38 11.31
N ASN A 93 -6.47 13.42 10.63
CA ASN A 93 -6.19 11.98 10.71
C ASN A 93 -4.74 11.65 10.29
N THR A 94 -3.81 11.94 11.20
CA THR A 94 -2.41 11.57 11.17
C THR A 94 -2.27 10.21 11.83
N ILE A 95 -2.29 9.14 11.01
CA ILE A 95 -1.94 7.79 11.47
C ILE A 95 -0.60 7.40 10.84
N VAL A 96 0.47 7.52 11.63
CA VAL A 96 1.58 6.56 11.58
C VAL A 96 2.22 6.44 12.97
N SER A 97 2.41 5.18 13.39
CA SER A 97 3.63 4.67 14.04
C SER A 97 3.68 4.52 15.57
N TYR A 98 3.47 3.26 15.99
CA TYR A 98 4.11 2.50 17.09
C TYR A 98 4.15 3.08 18.52
N GLY A 99 3.30 2.51 19.37
CA GLY A 99 3.41 2.54 20.84
C GLY A 99 2.36 1.59 21.42
N TYR A 100 2.78 0.71 22.32
CA TYR A 100 1.90 -0.21 23.05
C TYR A 100 0.87 0.58 23.87
N ASP A 101 -0.39 0.57 23.45
CA ASP A 101 -1.51 0.83 24.35
C ASP A 101 -2.61 -0.21 24.09
N LYS A 102 -2.75 -1.13 25.06
CA LYS A 102 -3.94 -1.93 25.23
C LYS A 102 -5.13 -0.97 25.36
N ASP A 103 -6.22 -1.29 24.68
CA ASP A 103 -7.51 -0.63 24.82
C ASP A 103 -7.70 0.70 24.06
N PHE A 104 -7.18 0.79 22.82
CA PHE A 104 -7.88 1.61 21.82
C PHE A 104 -9.24 0.94 21.59
N ALA A 105 -10.26 1.43 22.28
CA ALA A 105 -11.63 1.00 22.09
C ALA A 105 -11.95 1.14 20.60
N ILE A 106 -11.86 0.03 19.87
CA ILE A 106 -12.37 -0.06 18.50
C ILE A 106 -13.78 0.49 18.60
N SER A 107 -14.03 1.64 17.96
CA SER A 107 -15.30 2.31 18.10
C SER A 107 -16.39 1.31 17.72
N ASN A 108 -17.47 1.25 18.51
CA ASN A 108 -18.59 0.37 18.22
C ASN A 108 -19.09 0.54 16.77
N GLU A 109 -18.86 1.71 16.19
CA GLU A 109 -19.15 2.01 14.79
C GLU A 109 -18.34 1.14 13.80
N GLN A 110 -17.04 0.95 14.00
CA GLN A 110 -16.25 0.09 13.11
C GLN A 110 -16.72 -1.37 13.19
N THR A 111 -17.04 -1.83 14.39
CA THR A 111 -17.56 -3.19 14.64
C THR A 111 -18.96 -3.37 14.05
N LYS A 112 -19.78 -2.32 14.07
CA LYS A 112 -21.09 -2.31 13.41
C LYS A 112 -20.95 -2.39 11.90
N ARG A 113 -20.05 -1.61 11.29
CA ARG A 113 -19.80 -1.65 9.84
C ARG A 113 -19.32 -3.03 9.38
N THR A 114 -18.46 -3.69 10.15
CA THR A 114 -18.00 -5.05 9.80
C THR A 114 -19.15 -6.06 9.89
N GLU A 115 -20.02 -5.96 10.89
CA GLU A 115 -21.22 -6.78 10.98
C GLU A 115 -22.19 -6.54 9.83
N GLU A 116 -22.44 -5.28 9.46
CA GLU A 116 -23.34 -4.91 8.36
C GLU A 116 -22.80 -5.31 6.99
N SER A 117 -21.48 -5.29 6.81
CA SER A 117 -20.83 -5.66 5.54
C SER A 117 -20.80 -7.17 5.27
N ARG A 118 -21.10 -8.01 6.27
CA ARG A 118 -20.95 -9.46 6.11
C ARG A 118 -22.12 -10.06 5.32
N PRO A 119 -21.88 -11.14 4.56
CA PRO A 119 -22.96 -11.86 3.89
C PRO A 119 -23.89 -12.57 4.88
N PRO A 120 -25.19 -12.70 4.55
CA PRO A 120 -26.14 -13.46 5.36
C PRO A 120 -25.73 -14.94 5.41
N CYS A 121 -25.75 -15.50 6.62
CA CYS A 121 -25.37 -16.89 6.87
C CYS A 121 -26.62 -17.77 6.87
N HIS A 122 -26.59 -18.86 6.10
CA HIS A 122 -27.68 -19.84 6.01
C HIS A 122 -27.37 -21.14 6.78
N HIS A 123 -26.16 -21.25 7.33
CA HIS A 123 -25.70 -22.46 8.02
C HIS A 123 -26.16 -22.53 9.47
N TYR A 124 -26.18 -21.38 10.17
CA TYR A 124 -26.60 -21.29 11.57
C TYR A 124 -27.22 -19.93 11.86
N GLU A 125 -28.32 -19.94 12.61
CA GLU A 125 -28.92 -18.74 13.17
C GLU A 125 -28.29 -18.45 14.55
N ARG A 126 -27.32 -17.55 14.56
CA ARG A 126 -26.59 -17.14 15.78
C ARG A 126 -26.71 -15.64 15.95
N GLY A 127 -26.81 -15.16 17.19
CA GLY A 127 -26.82 -13.74 17.52
C GLY A 127 -25.45 -13.06 17.48
N CYS A 128 -24.44 -13.71 16.90
CA CYS A 128 -23.07 -13.21 16.83
C CYS A 128 -22.40 -13.55 15.49
N THR A 129 -21.26 -12.91 15.28
CA THR A 129 -20.39 -13.05 14.10
C THR A 129 -19.00 -13.37 14.57
N ILE A 130 -18.34 -14.32 13.90
CA ILE A 130 -17.01 -14.76 14.28
C ILE A 130 -15.96 -13.92 13.56
N ILE A 131 -14.83 -13.67 14.25
CA ILE A 131 -13.63 -13.11 13.63
C ILE A 131 -12.68 -14.27 13.31
N ALA A 132 -12.35 -14.43 12.03
CA ALA A 132 -11.48 -15.49 11.58
C ALA A 132 -10.02 -15.22 12.01
N PRO A 133 -9.35 -16.13 12.74
CA PRO A 133 -7.98 -15.90 13.25
C PRO A 133 -6.90 -15.89 12.15
N CYS A 134 -7.22 -16.38 10.96
CA CYS A 134 -6.31 -16.50 9.82
C CYS A 134 -6.21 -15.24 8.96
N CYS A 135 -7.31 -14.51 8.78
CA CYS A 135 -7.41 -13.38 7.87
C CYS A 135 -8.04 -12.13 8.52
N GLY A 136 -8.53 -12.24 9.76
CA GLY A 136 -9.21 -11.16 10.49
C GLY A 136 -10.60 -10.82 9.97
N GLY A 137 -11.12 -11.53 8.96
CA GLY A 137 -12.44 -11.28 8.37
C GLY A 137 -13.59 -11.64 9.31
N ALA A 138 -14.73 -10.95 9.15
CA ALA A 138 -15.95 -11.17 9.92
C ALA A 138 -16.93 -12.04 9.15
N PHE A 139 -17.30 -13.20 9.70
CA PHE A 139 -18.17 -14.18 9.05
C PHE A 139 -19.28 -14.66 9.99
N GLY A 140 -20.43 -15.06 9.44
CA GLY A 140 -21.52 -15.58 10.28
C GLY A 140 -21.21 -16.94 10.92
N CYS A 141 -20.34 -17.74 10.32
CA CYS A 141 -19.88 -19.02 10.83
C CYS A 141 -18.62 -19.50 10.08
N ARG A 142 -18.02 -20.62 10.51
CA ARG A 142 -16.87 -21.20 9.82
C ARG A 142 -17.15 -21.65 8.39
N ILE A 143 -18.35 -22.16 8.12
CA ILE A 143 -18.70 -22.67 6.80
C ILE A 143 -18.77 -21.50 5.81
N CYS A 144 -19.34 -20.37 6.22
CA CYS A 144 -19.31 -19.14 5.40
C CYS A 144 -17.90 -18.58 5.16
N HIS A 145 -16.93 -18.89 6.03
CA HIS A 145 -15.54 -18.55 5.76
C HIS A 145 -14.96 -19.51 4.73
N ASP A 146 -15.12 -20.82 4.96
CA ASP A 146 -14.61 -21.92 4.12
C ASP A 146 -15.32 -22.02 2.75
N ASP A 147 -16.39 -21.27 2.51
CA ASP A 147 -17.07 -21.21 1.21
C ASP A 147 -16.83 -19.85 0.50
N CYS A 148 -16.06 -18.94 1.11
CA CYS A 148 -15.88 -17.60 0.58
C CYS A 148 -14.90 -17.62 -0.62
N PRO A 149 -15.37 -17.28 -1.85
CA PRO A 149 -14.56 -17.45 -3.06
C PRO A 149 -13.34 -16.53 -3.11
N VAL A 150 -13.39 -15.40 -2.39
CA VAL A 150 -12.29 -14.44 -2.29
C VAL A 150 -12.06 -14.15 -0.82
N LEU A 151 -11.02 -14.75 -0.24
CA LEU A 151 -10.58 -14.45 1.11
C LEU A 151 -9.43 -13.43 1.08
N PRO A 152 -9.35 -12.51 2.05
CA PRO A 152 -8.16 -11.68 2.23
C PRO A 152 -6.92 -12.56 2.42
N PRO A 153 -5.72 -12.07 2.02
CA PRO A 153 -4.47 -12.77 2.29
C PRO A 153 -4.35 -13.12 3.77
N ARG A 154 -3.80 -14.29 4.07
CA ARG A 154 -3.57 -14.71 5.45
C ARG A 154 -2.67 -13.69 6.16
N ILE A 155 -3.08 -13.28 7.34
CA ILE A 155 -2.26 -12.44 8.20
C ILE A 155 -1.25 -13.38 8.86
N SER A 156 -0.05 -13.43 8.29
CA SER A 156 1.08 -14.11 8.93
C SER A 156 1.39 -13.37 10.23
N ASN A 157 1.09 -13.96 11.38
CA ASN A 157 1.60 -13.48 12.67
C ASN A 157 3.13 -13.58 12.77
N ALA A 158 3.79 -14.12 11.74
CA ALA A 158 5.23 -14.13 11.58
C ALA A 158 5.71 -12.73 11.17
N GLY A 159 6.18 -11.96 12.15
CA GLY A 159 7.16 -10.92 11.93
C GLY A 159 6.61 -9.65 11.28
N GLN A 160 6.24 -8.72 12.15
CA GLN A 160 6.26 -7.28 11.88
C GLN A 160 7.70 -6.84 11.54
N TYR A 161 8.23 -7.28 10.38
CA TYR A 161 9.37 -6.62 9.79
C TYR A 161 8.83 -5.29 9.26
N HIS A 162 9.16 -4.23 10.00
CA HIS A 162 9.03 -2.86 9.55
C HIS A 162 9.49 -2.76 8.09
N ARG A 163 8.54 -2.75 7.16
CA ARG A 163 8.79 -2.21 5.83
C ARG A 163 8.99 -0.72 6.04
N SER A 164 10.24 -0.31 6.12
CA SER A 164 10.64 1.09 6.15
C SER A 164 9.93 1.79 5.00
N ALA A 165 8.98 2.66 5.34
CA ALA A 165 8.29 3.50 4.39
C ALA A 165 9.31 4.42 3.73
N SER A 166 9.85 4.05 2.55
CA SER A 166 10.70 4.92 1.72
C SER A 166 10.90 4.45 0.27
N LEU A 167 10.32 3.35 -0.22
CA LEU A 167 10.51 2.94 -1.61
C LEU A 167 9.20 2.93 -2.41
N PRO A 168 9.15 3.57 -3.60
CA PRO A 168 8.00 3.48 -4.49
C PRO A 168 7.83 2.03 -4.96
N SER A 169 6.57 1.58 -5.04
CA SER A 169 6.14 0.21 -5.33
C SER A 169 6.60 -0.37 -6.69
N SER A 170 7.42 0.35 -7.45
CA SER A 170 7.77 0.02 -8.83
C SER A 170 9.09 -0.73 -9.00
N PHE A 171 9.87 -1.01 -7.95
CA PHE A 171 11.20 -1.61 -8.13
C PHE A 171 11.60 -2.73 -7.15
N THR A 172 10.70 -3.23 -6.30
CA THR A 172 10.99 -4.41 -5.46
C THR A 172 9.85 -5.43 -5.52
N ILE A 173 9.65 -6.06 -6.66
CA ILE A 173 9.04 -7.41 -6.76
C ILE A 173 9.73 -8.16 -7.91
N ILE A 174 11.00 -8.47 -7.76
CA ILE A 174 11.59 -9.70 -8.31
C ILE A 174 12.44 -10.28 -7.19
N SER A 175 11.76 -10.78 -6.16
CA SER A 175 12.32 -11.85 -5.35
C SER A 175 11.66 -13.10 -5.89
N GLU A 176 12.42 -13.80 -6.73
CA GLU A 176 12.15 -15.17 -7.15
C GLU A 176 12.04 -16.04 -5.90
N SER A 177 10.84 -16.08 -5.34
CA SER A 177 10.37 -17.16 -4.49
C SER A 177 9.24 -17.80 -5.27
N ASN A 178 9.63 -18.64 -6.22
CA ASN A 178 8.84 -19.78 -6.72
C ASN A 178 7.32 -19.48 -6.83
N CYS A 179 6.95 -18.63 -7.78
CA CYS A 179 5.57 -18.27 -8.10
C CYS A 179 4.88 -19.36 -8.92
N GLY A 180 4.75 -20.53 -8.31
CA GLY A 180 4.08 -21.70 -8.87
C GLY A 180 3.26 -22.40 -7.80
N ASP A 181 2.23 -21.72 -7.31
CA ASP A 181 1.05 -22.41 -6.78
C ASP A 181 -0.17 -21.50 -7.00
N GLU A 182 -0.83 -21.68 -8.15
CA GLU A 182 -2.14 -21.08 -8.48
C GLU A 182 -3.29 -21.76 -7.71
N HIS A 183 -3.00 -22.52 -6.66
CA HIS A 183 -4.00 -23.19 -5.86
C HIS A 183 -3.97 -22.71 -4.41
N ASP A 184 -5.17 -22.37 -3.91
CA ASP A 184 -5.50 -22.22 -2.49
C ASP A 184 -4.94 -21.01 -1.72
N THR A 185 -5.31 -19.80 -2.16
CA THR A 185 -5.58 -18.71 -1.20
C THR A 185 -6.83 -18.94 -0.36
N HIS A 186 -7.61 -19.97 -0.69
CA HIS A 186 -8.72 -20.44 0.11
C HIS A 186 -8.20 -21.24 1.31
N HIS A 187 -8.68 -20.92 2.51
CA HIS A 187 -8.16 -21.55 3.72
C HIS A 187 -9.27 -21.88 4.68
N GLN A 188 -9.10 -23.00 5.38
CA GLN A 188 -10.05 -23.44 6.38
C GLN A 188 -9.71 -22.85 7.75
N ILE A 189 -10.72 -22.41 8.49
CA ILE A 189 -10.54 -22.02 9.90
C ILE A 189 -10.74 -23.20 10.85
N ASP A 190 -9.86 -23.30 11.84
CA ASP A 190 -10.08 -24.15 13.00
C ASP A 190 -11.11 -23.50 13.94
N ARG A 191 -12.20 -24.23 14.20
CA ARG A 191 -13.28 -23.79 15.09
C ARG A 191 -12.81 -23.50 16.51
N PHE A 192 -11.76 -24.16 16.98
CA PHE A 192 -11.22 -23.96 18.33
C PHE A 192 -10.21 -22.81 18.40
N ALA A 193 -9.72 -22.33 17.25
CA ALA A 193 -8.82 -21.19 17.18
C ALA A 193 -9.56 -19.83 17.20
N ILE A 194 -10.89 -19.83 17.05
CA ILE A 194 -11.71 -18.62 17.14
C ILE A 194 -11.71 -18.15 18.59
N ARG A 195 -11.24 -16.92 18.83
CA ARG A 195 -11.14 -16.30 20.17
C ARG A 195 -12.05 -15.10 20.35
N GLU A 196 -12.56 -14.53 19.25
CA GLU A 196 -13.28 -13.27 19.24
C GLU A 196 -14.58 -13.39 18.44
N VAL A 197 -15.63 -12.78 18.96
CA VAL A 197 -16.95 -12.67 18.32
C VAL A 197 -17.50 -11.27 18.45
N ILE A 198 -18.34 -10.86 17.50
CA ILE A 198 -19.10 -9.60 17.54
C ILE A 198 -20.55 -9.95 17.88
N CYS A 199 -21.11 -9.33 18.91
CA CYS A 199 -22.54 -9.47 19.22
C CYS A 199 -23.39 -8.65 18.22
N ARG A 200 -24.45 -9.24 17.66
CA ARG A 200 -25.34 -8.57 16.68
C ARG A 200 -26.26 -7.52 17.30
N GLN A 201 -26.52 -7.59 18.60
CA GLN A 201 -27.43 -6.67 19.26
C GLN A 201 -26.70 -5.40 19.72
N CYS A 202 -25.51 -5.56 20.31
CA CYS A 202 -24.76 -4.44 20.90
C CYS A 202 -23.50 -4.07 20.12
N TYR A 203 -23.14 -4.79 19.05
CA TYR A 203 -21.95 -4.55 18.22
C TYR A 203 -20.64 -4.47 19.02
N SER A 204 -20.60 -5.09 20.20
CA SER A 204 -19.37 -5.19 20.99
C SER A 204 -18.57 -6.42 20.56
N ARG A 205 -17.24 -6.25 20.48
CA ARG A 205 -16.29 -7.36 20.36
C ARG A 205 -16.16 -8.03 21.73
N GLN A 206 -16.40 -9.33 21.77
CA GLN A 206 -16.42 -10.15 22.97
C GLN A 206 -15.49 -11.35 22.77
N PRO A 207 -14.86 -11.86 23.84
CA PRO A 207 -14.15 -13.13 23.76
C PRO A 207 -15.15 -14.26 23.50
N SER A 208 -14.79 -15.21 22.64
CA SER A 208 -15.58 -16.42 22.48
C SER A 208 -15.51 -17.24 23.77
N LYS A 209 -16.67 -17.60 24.31
CA LYS A 209 -16.76 -18.57 25.40
C LYS A 209 -16.57 -19.97 24.81
N THR A 210 -15.31 -20.33 24.54
CA THR A 210 -14.90 -21.69 24.13
C THR A 210 -14.80 -22.61 25.33
#